data_AF-A0AAW9EDU5-F1
#
_entry.id   AF-A0AAW9EDU5-F1
#
_cell.length_a   1.000
_cell.length_b   1.000
_cell.length_c   1.000
_cell.angle_alpha   90.00
_cell.angle_beta   90.00
_cell.angle_gamma   90.00
#
_symmetry.space_group_name_H-M   'P 1'
#
loop_
_entity.id
_entity.type
_entity.pdbx_description
1 polymer ?
#
loop_
_entity_poly.entity_id
_entity_poly.type
_entity_poly.pdbx_seq_one_letter_code
_entity_poly.pdbx_strand_id
1 'polypeptide(L)'
;VLIITVADIMSAMKETFSNRETSEEQLLNDLSNVDLLVIDEIGMQTESRYEKVIINQIVDRRSSSKRPTGMLTNSNMDEMNKLLG
;
A
#
# COMPACT_ATOMS: atom_id res chain seq x y z
N VAL A 1 9.16 -12.48 2.95
CA VAL A 1 8.09 -11.68 3.59
C VAL A 1 8.56 -10.24 3.64
N LEU A 2 7.78 -9.30 3.13
CA LEU A 2 8.06 -7.86 3.18
C LEU A 2 7.06 -7.21 4.12
N ILE A 3 7.55 -6.42 5.08
CA ILE A 3 6.74 -5.59 5.98
C ILE A 3 7.12 -4.15 5.70
N ILE A 4 6.14 -3.30 5.45
CA ILE A 4 6.35 -1.89 5.11
C ILE A 4 5.22 -1.04 5.68
N THR A 5 5.55 0.14 6.20
CA THR A 5 4.53 1.07 6.70
C THR A 5 3.87 1.81 5.53
N VAL A 6 2.64 2.28 5.74
CA VAL A 6 2.01 3.14 4.72
C VAL A 6 2.83 4.42 4.47
N ALA A 7 3.43 4.99 5.51
CA ALA A 7 4.27 6.18 5.40
C ALA A 7 5.48 5.95 4.46
N ASP A 8 6.13 4.78 4.56
CA ASP A 8 7.25 4.41 3.69
C ASP A 8 6.81 4.22 2.23
N ILE A 9 5.64 3.59 2.00
CA ILE A 9 5.07 3.48 0.64
C ILE A 9 4.85 4.89 0.06
N MET A 10 4.24 5.79 0.83
CA MET A 10 3.99 7.16 0.37
C MET A 10 5.29 7.94 0.14
N SER A 11 6.32 7.73 0.96
CA SER A 11 7.63 8.35 0.76
C SER A 11 8.29 7.87 -0.52
N ALA A 12 8.30 6.55 -0.75
CA ALA A 12 8.85 5.95 -1.97
C ALA A 12 8.10 6.43 -3.23
N MET A 13 6.77 6.52 -3.16
CA MET A 13 5.97 7.12 -4.24
C MET A 13 6.37 8.57 -4.49
N LYS A 14 6.54 9.38 -3.45
CA LYS A 14 6.99 10.78 -3.58
C LYS A 14 8.37 10.92 -4.24
N GLU A 15 9.29 10.02 -3.90
CA GLU A 15 10.64 10.00 -4.47
C GLU A 15 10.62 9.72 -5.99
N THR A 16 9.70 8.88 -6.47
CA THR A 16 9.55 8.59 -7.92
C THR A 16 9.14 9.80 -8.74
N PHE A 17 8.48 10.81 -8.14
CA PHE A 17 8.22 12.08 -8.85
C PHE A 17 9.47 12.94 -9.03
N SER A 18 10.43 12.81 -8.11
CA SER A 18 11.67 13.61 -8.12
C SER A 18 12.79 12.92 -8.92
N ASN A 19 12.79 11.58 -8.96
CA ASN A 19 13.80 10.79 -9.63
C ASN A 19 13.22 10.09 -10.88
N ARG A 20 13.79 10.33 -12.06
CA ARG A 20 13.34 9.71 -13.33
C ARG A 20 13.75 8.25 -13.48
N GLU A 21 14.61 7.73 -12.62
CA GLU A 21 15.14 6.36 -12.72
C GLU A 21 14.14 5.28 -12.28
N THR A 22 13.16 5.62 -11.45
CA THR A 22 12.15 4.66 -10.94
C THR A 22 10.77 5.28 -11.04
N SER A 23 9.85 4.59 -11.70
CA SER A 23 8.46 5.04 -11.84
C SER A 23 7.57 4.50 -10.72
N GLU A 24 6.47 5.19 -10.44
CA GLU A 24 5.41 4.69 -9.55
C GLU A 24 4.94 3.28 -9.96
N GLU A 25 4.82 3.04 -11.27
CA GLU A 25 4.38 1.75 -11.81
C GLU A 25 5.35 0.62 -11.47
N GLN A 26 6.66 0.91 -11.50
CA GLN A 26 7.67 -0.08 -11.16
C GLN A 26 7.64 -0.40 -9.65
N LEU A 27 7.50 0.62 -8.80
CA LEU A 27 7.34 0.43 -7.36
C LEU A 27 6.08 -0.39 -7.04
N LEU A 28 4.95 -0.10 -7.67
CA LEU A 28 3.71 -0.86 -7.54
C LEU A 28 3.90 -2.32 -7.97
N ASN A 29 4.62 -2.56 -9.06
CA ASN A 29 4.91 -3.90 -9.55
C ASN A 29 5.80 -4.67 -8.57
N ASP A 30 6.82 -4.03 -8.00
CA ASP A 30 7.72 -4.64 -7.03
C ASP A 30 6.96 -5.05 -5.77
N LEU A 31 6.13 -4.16 -5.22
CA LEU A 31 5.25 -4.44 -4.08
C LEU A 31 4.19 -5.51 -4.40
N SER A 32 3.73 -5.59 -5.65
CA SER A 32 2.74 -6.58 -6.07
C SER A 32 3.34 -7.97 -6.27
N ASN A 33 4.63 -8.08 -6.58
CA ASN A 33 5.29 -9.36 -6.90
C ASN A 33 5.94 -10.08 -5.72
N VAL A 34 5.95 -9.50 -4.52
CA VAL A 34 6.45 -10.23 -3.34
C VAL A 34 5.50 -11.36 -2.92
N ASP A 35 6.06 -12.44 -2.36
CA ASP A 35 5.29 -13.64 -1.96
C ASP A 35 4.35 -13.39 -0.79
N LEU A 36 4.73 -12.52 0.14
CA LEU A 36 3.89 -12.04 1.23
C LEU A 36 4.23 -10.58 1.51
N LEU A 37 3.24 -9.71 1.38
CA LEU A 37 3.32 -8.30 1.73
C LEU A 37 2.48 -8.06 2.99
N VAL A 38 3.05 -7.37 3.98
CA VAL A 38 2.35 -6.87 5.15
C VAL A 38 2.44 -5.36 5.14
N ILE A 39 1.29 -4.70 5.11
CA ILE A 39 1.19 -3.24 5.16
C ILE A 39 0.85 -2.86 6.60
N ASP A 40 1.72 -2.07 7.23
CA ASP A 40 1.60 -1.64 8.62
C ASP A 40 1.11 -0.19 8.75
N GLU A 41 0.57 0.14 9.92
CA GLU A 41 0.05 1.46 10.30
C GLU A 41 -1.12 1.98 9.43
N ILE A 42 -1.92 1.07 8.84
CA ILE A 42 -3.10 1.49 8.09
C ILE A 42 -4.06 2.24 9.03
N GLY A 43 -4.48 3.43 8.61
CA GLY A 43 -5.42 4.27 9.36
C GLY A 43 -4.80 5.13 10.47
N MET A 44 -3.48 5.10 10.67
CA MET A 44 -2.82 5.89 11.72
C MET A 44 -2.62 7.37 11.38
N GLN A 45 -2.34 7.73 10.12
CA GLN A 45 -2.03 9.11 9.75
C GLN A 45 -2.60 9.47 8.37
N THR A 46 -3.41 10.53 8.35
CA THR A 46 -3.89 11.25 7.15
C THR A 46 -4.73 10.40 6.18
N GLU A 47 -6.05 10.61 6.19
CA GLU A 47 -6.97 10.08 5.17
C GLU A 47 -6.78 10.74 3.79
N SER A 48 -5.57 10.74 3.26
CA SER A 48 -5.29 11.25 1.92
C SER A 48 -5.98 10.36 0.90
N ARG A 49 -6.73 10.98 -0.04
CA ARG A 49 -7.31 10.24 -1.17
C ARG A 49 -6.25 9.47 -1.96
N TYR A 50 -5.03 10.01 -2.05
CA TYR A 50 -3.93 9.38 -2.77
C TYR A 50 -3.48 8.08 -2.07
N GLU A 51 -3.36 8.10 -0.75
CA GLU A 51 -3.00 6.90 0.03
C GLU A 51 -4.00 5.76 -0.18
N LYS A 52 -5.30 6.07 -0.07
CA LYS A 52 -6.38 5.10 -0.33
C LYS A 52 -6.28 4.52 -1.75
N VAL A 53 -6.00 5.35 -2.76
CA VAL A 53 -5.84 4.91 -4.15
C VAL A 53 -4.65 3.94 -4.30
N ILE A 54 -3.49 4.28 -3.74
CA ILE A 54 -2.28 3.44 -3.84
C ILE A 54 -2.48 2.10 -3.12
N ILE A 55 -3.04 2.11 -1.90
CA ILE A 55 -3.31 0.88 -1.16
C ILE A 55 -4.28 0.00 -1.94
N ASN A 56 -5.38 0.57 -2.46
CA ASN A 56 -6.34 -0.19 -3.27
C ASN A 56 -5.68 -0.78 -4.52
N GLN A 57 -4.83 -0.02 -5.22
CA GLN A 57 -4.10 -0.55 -6.39
C GLN A 57 -3.19 -1.73 -6.03
N ILE A 58 -2.47 -1.66 -4.90
CA ILE A 58 -1.62 -2.77 -4.44
C ILE A 58 -2.48 -3.99 -4.11
N VAL A 59 -3.57 -3.79 -3.37
CA VAL A 59 -4.49 -4.87 -2.98
C VAL A 59 -5.12 -5.53 -4.20
N ASP A 60 -5.61 -4.74 -5.16
CA ASP A 60 -6.25 -5.22 -6.38
C ASP A 60 -5.29 -6.04 -7.25
N ARG A 61 -4.07 -5.55 -7.46
CA ARG A 61 -3.03 -6.26 -8.22
C ARG A 61 -2.65 -7.58 -7.58
N ARG A 62 -2.49 -7.59 -6.24
CA ARG A 62 -2.12 -8.78 -5.47
C ARG A 62 -3.26 -9.80 -5.42
N SER A 63 -4.48 -9.34 -5.19
CA SER A 63 -5.69 -10.16 -5.21
C SER A 63 -5.89 -10.83 -6.57
N SER A 64 -5.77 -10.06 -7.66
CA SER A 64 -5.85 -10.56 -9.04
C SER A 64 -4.77 -11.61 -9.35
N SER A 65 -3.60 -11.45 -8.74
CA SER A 65 -2.46 -12.38 -8.87
C SER A 65 -2.48 -13.52 -7.85
N LYS A 66 -3.53 -13.64 -7.03
CA LYS A 66 -3.67 -14.62 -5.93
C LYS A 66 -2.49 -14.59 -4.93
N ARG A 67 -1.91 -13.41 -4.73
CA ARG A 67 -0.82 -13.19 -3.78
C ARG A 67 -1.37 -12.70 -2.44
N PRO A 68 -0.96 -13.30 -1.31
CA PRO A 68 -1.50 -12.95 0.00
C PRO A 68 -0.99 -11.57 0.45
N THR A 69 -1.87 -10.78 1.07
CA THR A 69 -1.56 -9.48 1.66
C THR A 69 -2.06 -9.46 3.10
N GLY A 70 -1.19 -9.10 4.04
CA GLY A 70 -1.54 -8.81 5.42
C GLY A 70 -1.68 -7.31 5.64
N MET A 71 -2.56 -6.94 6.56
CA MET A 71 -2.75 -5.56 6.99
C MET A 71 -2.65 -5.49 8.51
N LEU A 72 -1.82 -4.58 9.01
CA LEU A 72 -1.75 -4.22 10.41
C LEU A 72 -2.31 -2.81 10.55
N THR A 73 -3.27 -2.66 11.44
CA THR A 73 -4.03 -1.43 11.62
C THR A 73 -4.31 -1.22 13.10
N ASN A 74 -4.29 0.04 13.52
CA ASN A 74 -4.76 0.46 14.83
C ASN A 74 -6.26 0.77 14.85
N SER A 75 -6.94 0.62 13.72
CA SER A 75 -8.37 0.83 13.56
C SER A 75 -9.17 -0.44 13.82
N ASN A 76 -10.39 -0.26 14.32
CA ASN A 76 -11.34 -1.37 14.45
C ASN A 76 -11.94 -1.75 13.08
N MET A 77 -12.67 -2.87 13.03
CA MET A 77 -13.25 -3.40 11.79
C MET A 77 -14.23 -2.42 11.11
N ASP A 78 -14.99 -1.64 11.89
CA ASP A 78 -15.93 -0.64 11.36
C ASP A 78 -15.22 0.56 10.71
N GLU A 79 -14.12 1.00 11.31
CA GLU A 79 -13.23 2.03 10.74
C GLU A 79 -12.55 1.53 9.47
N MET A 80 -12.09 0.28 9.44
CA MET A 80 -11.48 -0.33 8.26
C MET A 80 -12.45 -0.42 7.07
N ASN A 81 -13.70 -0.82 7.30
CA ASN A 81 -14.74 -0.82 6.25
C ASN A 81 -14.99 0.60 5.71
N LYS A 82 -15.01 1.62 6.57
CA LYS A 82 -15.16 3.03 6.11
C LYS A 82 -13.96 3.51 5.27
N LEU A 83 -12.77 2.99 5.54
CA LEU A 83 -11.54 3.40 4.88
C LEU A 83 -11.35 2.75 3.50
N LEU A 84 -11.65 1.45 3.39
CA LEU A 84 -11.35 0.64 2.21
C LEU A 84 -12.59 0.21 1.40
N GLY A 85 -13.80 0.32 1.97
CA GLY A 85 -15.06 -0.02 1.31
C GLY A 85 -15.67 -1.32 1.80
#